data_AF-A0A2V5LV56-F1
#
_entry.id   AF-A0A2V5LV56-F1
#
_cell.length_a   1.000
_cell.length_b   1.000
_cell.length_c   1.000
_cell.angle_alpha   90.00
_cell.angle_beta   90.00
_cell.angle_gamma   90.00
#
_symmetry.space_group_name_H-M   'P 1'
#
loop_
_entity.id
_entity.type
_entity.pdbx_description
1 polymer ?
#
loop_
_entity_poly.entity_id
_entity_poly.type
_entity_poly.pdbx_seq_one_letter_code
_entity_poly.pdbx_strand_id
1 'polypeptide(L)' 'MHLFHYRDGELYCEGVDLARVAKKFGTPTYVYSASTILDHYSRLDAALALLDHLICYAVKANSNR' A
#
# COMPACT_ATOMS: atom_id res chain seq x y z
N MET A 1 -7.96 4.06 -3.79
CA MET A 1 -7.71 4.97 -2.64
C MET A 1 -6.69 4.31 -1.73
N HIS A 2 -5.87 5.06 -1.01
CA HIS A 2 -4.75 4.53 -0.20
C HIS A 2 -4.89 4.94 1.26
N LEU A 3 -4.23 4.21 2.17
CA LEU A 3 -4.28 4.46 3.61
C LEU A 3 -3.27 5.50 4.11
N PHE A 4 -2.75 6.34 3.22
CA PHE A 4 -2.04 7.56 3.59
C PHE A 4 -3.04 8.69 3.86
N HIS A 5 -3.00 9.24 5.07
CA HIS A 5 -3.93 10.29 5.50
C HIS A 5 -3.29 11.20 6.54
N TYR A 6 -3.79 12.42 6.63
CA TYR A 6 -3.40 13.35 7.68
C TYR A 6 -4.29 13.18 8.91
N ARG A 7 -3.68 13.19 10.09
CA ARG A 7 -4.36 13.31 11.38
C ARG A 7 -3.70 14.45 12.15
N ASP A 8 -4.46 15.48 12.48
CA ASP A 8 -3.97 16.65 13.24
C ASP A 8 -2.71 17.31 12.62
N GLY A 9 -2.63 17.34 11.28
CA GLY A 9 -1.50 17.94 10.55
C GLY A 9 -0.29 17.02 10.36
N GLU A 10 -0.28 15.84 10.95
CA GLU A 10 0.76 14.82 10.79
C GLU A 10 0.35 13.77 9.75
N LEU A 11 1.31 13.29 8.94
CA LEU A 11 1.05 12.30 7.89
C LEU A 11 1.24 10.88 8.43
N TYR A 12 0.18 10.07 8.32
CA TYR A 12 0.17 8.67 8.73
C TYR A 12 0.04 7.77 7.50
N CYS A 13 0.72 6.62 7.55
CA CYS A 13 0.42 5.47 6.72
C CYS A 13 -0.22 4.42 7.62
N GLU A 14 -1.49 4.10 7.35
CA GLU A 14 -2.29 3.28 8.27
C GLU A 14 -2.27 3.92 9.68
N GLY A 15 -1.87 3.19 10.72
CA GLY A 15 -1.75 3.73 12.08
C GLY A 15 -0.39 4.34 12.43
N VAL A 16 0.54 4.44 11.47
CA VAL A 16 1.95 4.77 11.74
C VAL A 16 2.29 6.18 11.27
N ASP A 17 2.75 7.04 12.20
CA ASP A 17 3.28 8.37 11.92
C ASP A 17 4.57 8.27 11.08
N LEU A 18 4.57 8.89 9.90
CA LEU A 18 5.70 8.87 8.98
C LEU A 18 6.89 9.71 9.44
N ALA A 19 6.71 10.69 10.34
CA ALA A 19 7.82 11.41 10.94
C ALA A 19 8.67 10.45 11.82
N ARG A 20 8.04 9.52 12.53
CA ARG A 20 8.75 8.47 13.29
C ARG A 20 9.49 7.50 12.38
N VAL A 21 8.91 7.14 11.23
CA VAL A 21 9.58 6.31 10.21
C VAL A 21 10.82 7.02 9.68
N ALA A 22 10.69 8.28 9.27
CA ALA A 22 11.80 9.10 8.79
C ALA A 22 12.92 9.25 9.83
N LYS A 23 12.58 9.45 11.12
CA LYS A 23 13.57 9.52 12.20
C LYS A 23 14.29 8.19 12.43
N LYS A 24 13.58 7.06 12.32
CA LYS A 24 14.13 5.73 12.60
C LYS A 24 14.99 5.18 11.46
N PHE A 25 14.56 5.37 10.21
CA PHE A 25 15.18 4.77 9.03
C PHE A 25 15.95 5.78 8.16
N GLY A 26 15.83 7.07 8.44
CA GLY A 26 16.44 8.14 7.65
C GLY A 26 15.63 8.48 6.40
N THR A 27 16.15 9.43 5.62
CA THR A 27 15.58 9.84 4.33
C THR A 27 16.68 9.88 3.26
N PRO A 28 16.39 9.44 2.02
CA PRO A 28 15.08 8.99 1.53
C PRO A 28 14.69 7.57 1.96
N THR A 29 13.41 7.35 2.26
CA THR A 29 12.82 6.05 2.60
C THR A 29 11.49 5.87 1.89
N TYR A 30 11.30 4.75 1.19
CA TYR A 30 10.00 4.35 0.64
C TYR A 30 9.15 3.68 1.70
N VAL A 31 7.87 4.03 1.76
CA VAL A 31 6.89 3.44 2.70
C VAL A 31 5.71 2.93 1.90
N TYR A 32 5.32 1.68 2.14
CA TYR A 32 4.18 1.03 1.51
C TYR A 32 3.13 0.67 2.58
N SER A 33 1.85 0.78 2.22
CA SER A 33 0.74 0.26 3.02
C SER A 33 0.40 -1.14 2.53
N ALA A 34 0.60 -2.14 3.40
CA ALA A 34 0.24 -3.52 3.09
C ALA A 34 -1.28 -3.66 2.88
N SER A 35 -2.06 -2.98 3.74
CA SER A 35 -3.52 -2.99 3.67
C SER A 35 -4.03 -2.37 2.36
N THR A 36 -3.38 -1.33 1.85
CA THR A 36 -3.73 -0.74 0.55
C THR A 36 -3.51 -1.71 -0.61
N ILE A 37 -2.37 -2.43 -0.61
CA ILE A 37 -2.05 -3.40 -1.66
C ILE A 37 -3.06 -4.55 -1.65
N LEU A 38 -3.37 -5.08 -0.46
CA LEU A 38 -4.34 -6.16 -0.29
C LEU A 38 -5.76 -5.76 -0.69
N ASP A 39 -6.21 -4.54 -0.32
CA ASP A 39 -7.51 -4.01 -0.75
C ASP A 39 -7.61 -3.92 -2.28
N HIS A 40 -6.58 -3.38 -2.94
CA HIS A 40 -6.60 -3.23 -4.40
C HIS A 40 -6.62 -4.57 -5.13
N TYR A 41 -5.86 -5.54 -4.64
CA TYR A 41 -5.91 -6.90 -5.17
C TYR A 41 -7.29 -7.53 -4.98
N SER A 42 -7.82 -7.50 -3.75
CA SER A 42 -9.10 -8.13 -3.41
C SER A 42 -10.27 -7.53 -4.19
N ARG A 43 -10.24 -6.22 -4.44
CA ARG A 43 -11.25 -5.54 -5.26
C ARG A 43 -11.19 -5.93 -6.73
N LEU A 44 -9.98 -6.13 -7.27
CA LEU A 44 -9.81 -6.59 -8.64
C LEU A 44 -10.29 -8.03 -8.79
N ASP A 45 -9.92 -8.90 -7.85
CA ASP A 45 -10.35 -10.29 -7.77
C ASP A 45 -11.89 -10.40 -7.69
N ALA A 46 -12.50 -9.66 -6.76
CA ALA A 46 -13.94 -9.62 -6.59
C ALA A 46 -14.68 -9.11 -7.84
N ALA A 47 -14.13 -8.13 -8.55
CA ALA A 47 -14.73 -7.59 -9.77
C ALA A 47 -14.75 -8.59 -10.94
N LEU A 48 -13.86 -9.59 -10.92
CA LEU A 48 -13.72 -10.62 -11.95
C LEU A 48 -14.34 -11.97 -11.56
N ALA A 49 -14.99 -12.05 -10.39
CA ALA A 49 -15.48 -13.30 -9.79
C ALA A 49 -16.46 -14.12 -10.66
N LEU A 50 -17.09 -13.52 -11.68
CA LEU A 50 -17.97 -14.23 -12.63
C LEU A 50 -17.22 -14.94 -13.76
N LEU A 51 -15.90 -14.75 -13.87
CA LEU A 51 -15.04 -15.33 -14.88
C LEU A 51 -14.09 -16.35 -14.26
N ASP A 52 -13.74 -17.39 -15.02
CA ASP A 52 -12.56 -18.19 -14.74
C ASP A 52 -11.32 -17.34 -15.06
N HIS A 53 -10.65 -16.83 -14.02
CA HIS A 53 -9.62 -15.82 -14.16
C HIS A 53 -8.42 -16.07 -13.24
N LEU A 54 -7.28 -15.50 -13.65
CA LEU A 54 -6.04 -15.49 -12.88
C LEU A 54 -5.41 -14.09 -12.94
N ILE A 55 -5.18 -13.49 -11.78
CA ILE A 55 -4.51 -12.19 -11.69
C ILE A 55 -3.00 -12.40 -11.63
N CYS A 56 -2.31 -12.05 -12.72
CA CYS A 56 -0.84 -12.05 -12.79
C CYS A 56 -0.29 -10.65 -12.53
N TYR A 57 0.10 -10.37 -11.28
CA TYR A 57 0.70 -9.08 -10.93
C TYR A 57 2.00 -8.83 -11.74
N ALA A 58 2.08 -7.67 -12.39
CA ALA A 58 3.23 -7.28 -13.18
C ALA A 58 4.40 -6.88 -12.27
N VAL A 59 5.25 -7.84 -11.91
CA VAL A 59 6.38 -7.70 -10.97
C VAL A 59 7.26 -6.48 -11.24
N LYS A 60 7.40 -6.05 -12.50
CA LYS A 60 8.13 -4.83 -12.88
C LYS A 60 7.61 -3.53 -12.24
N ALA A 61 6.36 -3.50 -11.78
CA ALA A 61 5.76 -2.32 -11.14
C ALA A 61 6.37 -2.07 -9.75
N ASN A 62 6.56 -3.14 -8.97
CA ASN A 62 7.27 -3.13 -7.71
C ASN A 62 7.63 -4.58 -7.37
N SER A 63 8.92 -4.91 -7.37
CA SER A 63 9.46 -6.25 -7.11
C SER A 63 10.16 -6.34 -5.76
N ASN A 64 9.78 -5.47 -4.80
CA ASN A 64 10.30 -5.50 -3.45
C ASN A 64 10.12 -6.90 -2.85
N ARG A 65 11.17 -7.41 -2.20
CA ARG A 65 11.22 -8.73 -1.58
C ARG A 65 11.11 -8.61 -0.06
#